data_AF-A0AAE7A4T0-F1
#
_entry.id   AF-A0AAE7A4T0-F1
#
_cell.length_a   1.000
_cell.length_b   1.000
_cell.length_c   1.000
_cell.angle_alpha   90.00
_cell.angle_beta   90.00
_cell.angle_gamma   90.00
#
_symmetry.space_group_name_H-M   'P 1'
#
loop_
_entity.id
_entity.type
_entity.pdbx_description
1 polymer ?
#
loop_
_entity_poly.entity_id
_entity_poly.type
_entity_poly.pdbx_seq_one_letter_code
_entity_poly.pdbx_strand_id
1 'polypeptide(L)'
;MEPSITAVYDYFFNPVPDKGIVKDHMVIFEGTTYEFKDLNLYDNGALIGPMEMFGSNTWQTMLTQMTPGPHALQVETQADGTRSNVWRFFVDLSDQEKQASEPRLINLKPPVKQ
;
A
#
# COMPACT_ATOMS: atom_id res chain seq x y z
N MET A 1 -10.43 -23.30 -0.02
CA MET A 1 -9.61 -22.48 0.90
C MET A 1 -9.56 -21.08 0.30
N GLU A 2 -9.55 -20.04 1.13
CA GLU A 2 -9.73 -18.65 0.70
C GLU A 2 -8.43 -17.88 0.82
N PRO A 3 -7.94 -17.18 -0.22
CA PRO A 3 -6.70 -16.40 -0.14
C PRO A 3 -6.78 -15.39 1.02
N SER A 4 -5.63 -14.98 1.56
CA SER A 4 -5.62 -14.06 2.69
C SER A 4 -4.56 -12.98 2.55
N ILE A 5 -4.88 -11.79 3.05
CA ILE A 5 -3.90 -10.75 3.38
C ILE A 5 -3.54 -10.98 4.85
N THR A 6 -2.28 -11.28 5.13
CA THR A 6 -1.81 -11.64 6.49
C THR A 6 -1.16 -10.48 7.22
N ALA A 7 -0.53 -9.55 6.50
CA ALA A 7 0.09 -8.38 7.09
C ALA A 7 0.11 -7.21 6.11
N VAL A 8 0.09 -6.01 6.68
CA VAL A 8 0.29 -4.75 5.97
C VAL A 8 1.33 -3.95 6.74
N TYR A 9 2.24 -3.32 6.00
CA TYR A 9 3.29 -2.48 6.55
C TYR A 9 3.36 -1.14 5.84
N ASP A 10 3.81 -0.11 6.54
CA ASP A 10 4.28 1.11 5.91
C ASP A 10 5.64 0.88 5.19
N TYR A 11 6.16 1.92 4.55
CA TYR A 11 7.45 1.87 3.85
C TYR A 11 8.64 1.48 4.74
N PHE A 12 8.55 1.73 6.05
CA PHE A 12 9.60 1.43 7.03
C PHE A 12 9.40 0.07 7.70
N PHE A 13 8.52 -0.79 7.15
CA PHE A 13 8.17 -2.09 7.72
C PHE A 13 7.51 -2.02 9.10
N ASN A 14 6.90 -0.89 9.48
CA ASN A 14 6.07 -0.83 10.67
C ASN A 14 4.71 -1.48 10.39
N PRO A 15 4.20 -2.37 11.27
CA PRO A 15 2.93 -3.05 11.03
C PRO A 15 1.76 -2.07 11.09
N VAL A 16 0.89 -2.16 10.09
CA VAL A 16 -0.35 -1.39 9.96
C VAL A 16 -1.52 -2.35 10.21
N PRO A 17 -2.17 -2.32 11.39
CA PRO A 17 -3.29 -3.21 11.68
C PRO A 17 -4.49 -2.91 10.76
N ASP A 18 -5.47 -3.83 10.69
CA ASP A 18 -6.75 -3.54 10.04
C ASP A 18 -7.39 -2.29 10.67
N LYS A 19 -7.82 -1.36 9.80
CA LYS A 19 -8.28 0.00 10.09
C LYS A 19 -7.18 0.93 10.65
N GLY A 20 -5.92 0.61 10.41
CA GLY A 20 -4.75 1.42 10.76
C GLY A 20 -4.56 2.64 9.87
N ILE A 21 -3.49 3.39 10.14
CA ILE A 21 -3.11 4.61 9.41
C ILE A 21 -1.72 4.41 8.79
N VAL A 22 -1.56 4.82 7.54
CA VAL A 22 -0.30 4.91 6.80
C VAL A 22 0.01 6.38 6.58
N LYS A 23 1.24 6.81 6.83
CA LYS A 23 1.72 8.19 6.60
C LYS A 23 2.67 8.33 5.41
N ASP A 24 2.54 7.42 4.46
CA ASP A 24 3.39 7.28 3.27
C ASP A 24 2.51 6.84 2.08
N HIS A 25 2.96 7.15 0.87
CA HIS A 25 2.35 6.68 -0.36
C HIS A 25 2.69 5.22 -0.67
N MET A 26 3.70 4.67 0.01
CA MET A 26 4.13 3.29 -0.17
C MET A 26 3.62 2.37 0.94
N VAL A 27 3.01 1.25 0.54
CA VAL A 27 2.49 0.24 1.46
C VAL A 27 2.89 -1.14 0.95
N ILE A 28 3.33 -1.99 1.88
CA ILE A 28 3.74 -3.37 1.62
C ILE A 28 2.66 -4.29 2.16
N PHE A 29 2.27 -5.27 1.34
CA PHE A 29 1.25 -6.26 1.67
C PHE A 29 1.85 -7.64 1.59
N GLU A 30 1.52 -8.47 2.58
CA GLU A 30 1.84 -9.89 2.60
C GLU A 30 0.59 -10.72 2.71
N GLY A 31 0.66 -11.93 2.21
CA GLY A 31 -0.46 -12.85 2.30
C GLY A 31 -0.19 -14.25 1.82
N THR A 32 -1.27 -14.99 1.71
CA THR A 32 -1.28 -16.37 1.25
C THR A 32 -2.25 -16.59 0.10
N THR A 33 -1.93 -17.60 -0.70
CA THR A 33 -2.82 -18.23 -1.68
C THR A 33 -2.78 -19.74 -1.47
N TYR A 34 -3.61 -20.47 -2.21
CA TYR A 34 -3.66 -21.93 -2.15
C TYR A 34 -3.46 -22.50 -3.54
N GLU A 35 -2.80 -23.66 -3.61
CA GLU A 35 -2.57 -24.38 -4.86
C GLU A 35 -1.88 -23.51 -5.92
N PHE A 36 -1.07 -22.54 -5.49
CA PHE A 36 -0.32 -21.63 -6.37
C PHE A 36 -1.20 -20.82 -7.33
N LYS A 37 -2.46 -20.57 -6.96
CA LYS A 37 -3.41 -19.82 -7.78
C LYS A 37 -3.00 -18.35 -7.86
N ASP A 38 -2.89 -17.84 -9.08
CA ASP A 38 -2.71 -16.41 -9.35
C ASP A 38 -3.87 -15.59 -8.78
N LEU A 39 -3.54 -14.36 -8.38
CA LEU A 39 -4.46 -13.47 -7.69
C LEU A 39 -4.73 -12.21 -8.53
N ASN A 40 -5.84 -11.55 -8.23
CA ASN A 40 -6.13 -10.18 -8.59
C ASN A 40 -6.16 -9.35 -7.30
N LEU A 41 -5.47 -8.22 -7.28
CA LEU A 41 -5.49 -7.27 -6.18
C LEU A 41 -6.50 -6.17 -6.46
N TYR A 42 -7.38 -5.91 -5.49
CA TYR A 42 -8.39 -4.86 -5.56
C TYR A 42 -8.20 -3.85 -4.44
N ASP A 43 -8.51 -2.59 -4.74
CA ASP A 43 -8.64 -1.51 -3.77
C ASP A 43 -9.98 -0.79 -3.94
N ASN A 44 -10.76 -0.69 -2.86
CA ASN A 44 -12.09 -0.11 -2.86
C ASN A 44 -13.01 -0.72 -3.96
N GLY A 45 -12.78 -1.99 -4.30
CA GLY A 45 -13.48 -2.72 -5.35
C GLY A 45 -12.96 -2.50 -6.78
N ALA A 46 -12.01 -1.58 -6.99
CA ALA A 46 -11.35 -1.38 -8.28
C ALA A 46 -10.15 -2.33 -8.42
N LEU A 47 -9.99 -2.96 -9.60
CA LEU A 47 -8.85 -3.82 -9.89
C LEU A 47 -7.57 -2.97 -10.01
N ILE A 48 -6.58 -3.25 -9.16
CA ILE A 48 -5.24 -2.68 -9.28
C ILE A 48 -4.43 -3.46 -10.31
N GLY A 49 -4.46 -4.79 -10.23
CA GLY A 49 -3.76 -5.65 -11.18
C GLY A 49 -3.60 -7.11 -10.73
N PRO A 50 -3.09 -7.96 -11.63
CA PRO A 50 -2.81 -9.35 -11.34
C PRO A 50 -1.53 -9.53 -10.50
N MET A 51 -1.46 -10.63 -9.76
CA MET A 51 -0.28 -11.10 -9.04
C MET A 51 -0.02 -12.56 -9.41
N GLU A 52 1.11 -12.81 -10.06
CA GLU A 52 1.55 -14.16 -10.46
C GLU A 52 2.27 -14.85 -9.30
N MET A 53 1.83 -16.06 -8.95
CA MET A 53 2.31 -16.73 -7.74
C MET A 53 3.49 -17.67 -7.98
N PHE A 54 3.86 -17.95 -9.23
CA PHE A 54 5.04 -18.74 -9.64
C PHE A 54 5.30 -20.02 -8.80
N GLY A 55 4.25 -20.72 -8.36
CA GLY A 55 4.42 -21.92 -7.52
C GLY A 55 4.64 -21.64 -6.02
N SER A 56 4.34 -20.43 -5.53
CA SER A 56 4.36 -20.06 -4.11
C SER A 56 2.95 -19.99 -3.52
N ASN A 57 2.81 -20.36 -2.25
CA ASN A 57 1.59 -20.16 -1.46
C ASN A 57 1.64 -18.92 -0.57
N THR A 58 2.76 -18.22 -0.55
CA THR A 58 2.92 -16.92 0.12
C THR A 58 3.32 -15.86 -0.89
N TRP A 59 2.94 -14.62 -0.64
CA TRP A 59 3.24 -13.51 -1.53
C TRP A 59 3.56 -12.24 -0.73
N GLN A 60 4.31 -11.36 -1.37
CA GLN A 60 4.55 -10.00 -0.93
C GLN A 60 4.43 -9.08 -2.15
N THR A 61 3.75 -7.95 -2.00
CA THR A 61 3.63 -6.93 -3.04
C THR A 61 3.71 -5.54 -2.43
N MET A 62 4.11 -4.55 -3.23
CA MET A 62 4.24 -3.16 -2.80
C MET A 62 3.47 -2.25 -3.75
N LEU A 63 2.62 -1.40 -3.18
CA LEU A 63 1.96 -0.31 -3.90
C LEU A 63 2.67 1.00 -3.57
N THR A 64 3.08 1.77 -4.58
CA THR A 64 3.99 2.92 -4.41
C THR A 64 3.34 4.29 -4.59
N GLN A 65 2.07 4.34 -5.00
CA GLN A 65 1.36 5.58 -5.32
C GLN A 65 -0.05 5.58 -4.72
N MET A 66 -0.16 5.24 -3.44
CA MET A 66 -1.42 5.30 -2.72
C MET A 66 -1.88 6.75 -2.61
N THR A 67 -3.17 6.99 -2.81
CA THR A 67 -3.78 8.31 -2.71
C THR A 67 -4.22 8.59 -1.27
N PRO A 68 -4.23 9.85 -0.79
CA PRO A 68 -4.80 10.16 0.53
C PRO A 68 -6.26 9.69 0.64
N GLY A 69 -6.62 9.11 1.79
CA GLY A 69 -8.00 8.68 2.07
C GLY A 69 -8.15 7.22 2.48
N PRO A 70 -9.40 6.72 2.55
CA PRO A 70 -9.70 5.36 2.96
C PRO A 70 -9.40 4.35 1.84
N HIS A 71 -8.79 3.23 2.22
CA HIS A 71 -8.48 2.09 1.37
C HIS A 71 -9.08 0.81 1.94
N ALA A 72 -9.50 -0.09 1.04
CA ALA A 72 -10.12 -1.36 1.38
C ALA A 72 -9.62 -2.43 0.41
N LEU A 73 -8.54 -3.11 0.81
CA LEU A 73 -7.89 -4.11 -0.02
C LEU A 73 -8.50 -5.49 0.11
N GLN A 74 -8.51 -6.17 -1.03
CA GLN A 74 -8.95 -7.55 -1.14
C GLN A 74 -8.16 -8.25 -2.24
N VAL A 75 -7.87 -9.53 -2.05
CA VAL A 75 -7.36 -10.38 -3.13
C VAL A 75 -8.42 -11.38 -3.57
N GLU A 76 -8.41 -11.72 -4.85
CA GLU A 76 -9.31 -12.69 -5.46
C GLU A 76 -8.49 -13.70 -6.27
N THR A 77 -8.77 -14.99 -6.14
CA THR A 77 -8.16 -16.02 -7.00
C THR A 77 -8.70 -15.93 -8.42
N GLN A 78 -7.82 -15.85 -9.42
CA GLN A 78 -8.25 -15.76 -10.83
C GLN A 78 -8.95 -17.03 -11.33
N ALA A 79 -8.62 -18.19 -10.75
CA ALA A 79 -9.13 -19.48 -11.20
C ALA A 79 -10.61 -19.71 -10.84
N ASP A 80 -11.07 -19.21 -9.69
CA ASP A 80 -12.41 -19.53 -9.16
C ASP A 80 -13.14 -18.33 -8.52
N GLY A 81 -12.54 -17.14 -8.49
CA GLY A 81 -13.17 -15.92 -7.98
C GLY A 81 -13.31 -15.88 -6.45
N THR A 82 -12.65 -16.78 -5.71
CA THR A 82 -12.68 -16.78 -4.25
C THR A 82 -11.94 -15.58 -3.69
N ARG A 83 -12.56 -14.84 -2.77
CA ARG A 83 -12.01 -13.60 -2.22
C ARG A 83 -11.52 -13.74 -0.79
N SER A 84 -10.52 -12.95 -0.42
CA SER A 84 -10.09 -12.78 0.96
C SER A 84 -11.08 -11.94 1.78
N ASN A 85 -10.87 -11.92 3.09
CA ASN A 85 -11.35 -10.81 3.92
C ASN A 85 -10.76 -9.47 3.46
N VAL A 86 -11.44 -8.38 3.77
CA VAL A 86 -11.03 -7.02 3.41
C VAL A 86 -10.11 -6.43 4.48
N TRP A 87 -8.92 -5.98 4.09
CA TRP A 87 -8.01 -5.21 4.95
C TRP A 87 -8.20 -3.72 4.71
N ARG A 88 -8.54 -2.97 5.74
CA ARG A 88 -8.79 -1.53 5.66
C ARG A 88 -7.64 -0.74 6.24
N PHE A 89 -7.37 0.43 5.69
CA PHE A 89 -6.47 1.41 6.27
C PHE A 89 -6.79 2.80 5.72
N PHE A 90 -6.22 3.82 6.34
CA PHE A 90 -6.34 5.20 5.89
C PHE A 90 -4.94 5.75 5.57
N VAL A 91 -4.79 6.36 4.40
CA VAL A 91 -3.55 7.05 4.00
C VAL A 91 -3.69 8.52 4.40
N ASP A 92 -2.89 8.95 5.38
CA ASP A 92 -2.83 10.33 5.86
C ASP A 92 -1.48 10.96 5.50
N LEU A 93 -1.49 11.80 4.47
CA LEU A 93 -0.30 12.47 3.93
C LEU A 93 -0.30 13.97 4.27
N SER A 94 -1.18 14.40 5.17
CA SER A 94 -1.36 15.82 5.50
C SER A 94 -0.09 16.47 6.04
N ASP A 95 0.77 15.72 6.72
CA ASP A 95 2.07 16.21 7.21
C ASP A 95 3.06 16.45 6.05
N GLN A 96 3.03 15.61 5.00
CA GLN A 96 3.91 15.76 3.84
C GLN A 96 3.45 16.86 2.87
N GLU A 97 2.13 17.01 2.69
CA GLU A 97 1.55 18.08 1.87
C GLU A 97 1.85 19.48 2.44
N LYS A 98 1.86 19.63 3.77
CA LYS A 98 2.28 20.87 4.44
C LYS A 98 3.73 21.22 4.14
N GLN A 99 4.63 20.24 4.19
CA GLN A 99 6.05 20.46 3.91
C GLN A 99 6.34 20.76 2.43
N ALA A 100 5.56 20.20 1.51
CA ALA A 100 5.68 20.47 0.08
C ALA A 100 5.12 21.86 -0.32
N SER A 101 4.14 22.37 0.42
CA SER A 101 3.50 23.67 0.16
C SER A 101 4.22 24.87 0.81
N GLU A 102 5.17 24.63 1.72
CA GLU A 102 6.03 25.68 2.26
C GLU A 102 7.11 26.12 1.24
N PRO A 103 7.21 27.43 0.92
CA PRO A 103 8.31 27.89 0.07
C PRO A 103 9.64 27.63 0.79
N ARG A 104 10.54 26.86 0.16
CA ARG A 104 11.93 26.76 0.64
C ARG A 104 12.53 28.17 0.66
N LEU A 105 12.66 28.76 1.84
CA LEU A 105 13.48 29.94 2.05
C LEU A 105 14.92 29.53 1.72
N ILE A 106 15.34 29.78 0.49
CA ILE A 106 16.75 29.78 0.14
C ILE A 106 17.41 30.83 1.03
N ASN A 107 18.20 30.40 2.00
CA ASN A 107 19.08 31.27 2.77
C ASN A 107 20.16 31.81 1.82
N LEU A 108 19.79 32.79 0.98
CA LEU A 108 20.74 33.65 0.30
C LEU A 108 21.46 34.41 1.40
N LYS A 109 22.66 33.96 1.77
CA LYS A 109 23.61 34.82 2.49
C LYS A 109 23.69 36.13 1.68
N PRO A 110 23.46 37.30 2.30
CA PRO A 110 23.67 38.56 1.59
C PRO A 110 25.12 38.59 1.08
N PRO A 111 25.38 39.14 -0.11
CA PRO A 111 26.73 39.21 -0.65
C PRO A 111 27.59 40.00 0.33
N VAL A 112 28.70 39.38 0.76
CA VAL A 112 29.75 40.08 1.50
C VAL A 112 30.21 41.21 0.59
N LYS A 113 29.98 42.46 0.99
CA LYS A 113 30.58 43.61 0.31
C LYS A 113 32.10 43.48 0.44
N GLN A 114 32.78 43.44 -0.70
CA GLN A 114 34.24 43.58 -0.78
C GLN A 114 34.69 44.95 -0.28
#